data_AF-A0A533SNX2-F1
#
_entry.id   AF-A0A533SNX2-F1
#
_cell.length_a   1.000
_cell.length_b   1.000
_cell.length_c   1.000
_cell.angle_alpha   90.00
_cell.angle_beta   90.00
_cell.angle_gamma   90.00
#
_symmetry.space_group_name_H-M   'P 1'
#
loop_
_entity.id
_entity.type
_entity.pdbx_description
1 polymer ?
#
loop_
_entity_poly.entity_id
_entity_poly.type
_entity_poly.pdbx_seq_one_letter_code
_entity_poly.pdbx_strand_id
1 'polypeptide(L)'
;MVKLQIDKALCIGCGACVEGCPHSALKMEGDFPVVDERCILCGACIDVCPVAALSIPREKGKEDLSVYRGIWVYAQKTGGGLHSSSFELLGKARELAKILGCEVSAVLLGDKVDYMAGELFAHGADRVYLADHPELATARTE
;
A
#
# COMPACT_ATOMS: atom_id res chain seq x y z
N MET A 1 -18.90 -7.87 7.25
CA MET A 1 -19.30 -6.98 6.14
C MET A 1 -19.07 -5.55 6.58
N VAL A 2 -18.06 -4.88 6.03
CA VAL A 2 -17.74 -3.48 6.35
C VAL A 2 -18.83 -2.62 5.71
N LYS A 3 -19.39 -1.67 6.47
CA LYS A 3 -20.42 -0.76 5.99
C LYS A 3 -20.20 0.64 6.53
N LEU A 4 -20.64 1.64 5.77
CA LEU A 4 -20.74 3.01 6.27
C LEU A 4 -21.78 3.06 7.38
N GLN A 5 -21.41 3.64 8.52
CA GLN A 5 -22.27 3.87 9.67
C GLN A 5 -22.57 5.36 9.78
N ILE A 6 -23.83 5.68 10.12
CA ILE A 6 -24.31 7.04 10.34
C ILE A 6 -24.86 7.12 11.75
N ASP A 7 -24.25 7.95 12.58
CA ASP A 7 -24.74 8.28 13.91
C ASP A 7 -25.87 9.30 13.80
N LYS A 8 -27.11 8.84 13.98
CA LYS A 8 -28.29 9.69 13.90
C LYS A 8 -28.42 10.68 15.06
N ALA A 9 -27.70 10.48 16.16
CA ALA A 9 -27.69 11.43 17.28
C ALA A 9 -26.82 12.65 16.97
N LEU A 10 -25.78 12.48 16.16
CA LEU A 10 -24.88 13.55 15.74
C LEU A 10 -25.28 14.17 14.39
N CYS A 11 -25.91 13.39 13.50
CA CYS A 11 -26.25 13.85 12.16
C CYS A 11 -27.29 14.98 12.20
N ILE A 12 -26.91 16.15 11.66
CA ILE A 12 -27.77 17.34 11.57
C ILE A 12 -28.53 17.46 10.23
N GLY A 13 -28.54 16.41 9.39
CA GLY A 13 -29.30 16.40 8.14
C GLY A 13 -28.85 17.38 7.04
N CYS A 14 -27.64 17.96 7.15
CA CYS A 14 -27.18 19.03 6.25
C CYS A 14 -26.94 18.64 4.77
N GLY A 15 -26.95 17.35 4.43
CA GLY A 15 -26.78 16.89 3.05
C GLY A 15 -25.35 16.93 2.47
N ALA A 16 -24.36 17.51 3.17
CA ALA A 16 -22.98 17.63 2.66
C ALA A 16 -22.36 16.30 2.20
N CYS A 17 -22.66 15.20 2.89
CA CYS A 17 -22.18 13.86 2.51
C CYS A 17 -22.78 13.32 1.19
N VAL A 18 -23.99 13.77 0.82
CA VAL A 18 -24.65 13.41 -0.44
C VAL A 18 -23.99 14.14 -1.60
N GLU A 19 -23.76 15.45 -1.45
CA GLU A 19 -23.07 16.27 -2.45
C GLU A 19 -21.61 15.86 -2.62
N GLY A 20 -20.93 15.56 -1.50
CA GLY A 20 -19.53 15.14 -1.50
C GLY A 20 -19.29 13.69 -1.95
N CYS A 21 -20.32 12.92 -2.31
CA CYS A 21 -20.15 11.53 -2.72
C CYS A 21 -19.80 11.42 -4.21
N PRO A 22 -18.55 11.07 -4.60
CA PRO A 22 -18.17 10.95 -6.02
C PRO A 22 -18.83 9.77 -6.75
N HIS A 23 -19.47 8.86 -6.00
CA HIS A 23 -20.15 7.67 -6.53
C HIS A 23 -21.67 7.79 -6.49
N SER A 24 -22.20 8.94 -6.05
CA SER A 24 -23.64 9.17 -5.90
C SER A 24 -24.37 8.06 -5.12
N ALA A 25 -23.67 7.50 -4.13
CA ALA A 25 -24.09 6.34 -3.34
C ALA A 25 -24.88 6.70 -2.08
N LEU A 26 -25.08 8.00 -1.84
CA LEU A 26 -25.82 8.54 -0.70
C LEU A 26 -27.00 9.35 -1.24
N LYS A 27 -28.17 9.20 -0.61
CA LYS A 27 -29.37 9.99 -0.91
C LYS A 27 -30.04 10.41 0.41
N MET A 28 -30.70 11.56 0.42
CA MET A 28 -31.51 11.95 1.58
C MET A 28 -32.85 11.21 1.54
N GLU A 29 -33.19 10.51 2.62
CA GLU A 29 -34.52 9.97 2.86
C GLU A 29 -35.04 10.53 4.20
N GLY A 30 -35.95 11.50 4.12
CA GLY A 30 -36.33 12.30 5.28
C GLY A 30 -35.15 13.15 5.77
N ASP A 31 -34.90 13.15 7.08
CA ASP A 31 -33.88 13.99 7.72
C ASP A 31 -32.46 13.39 7.67
N PHE A 32 -32.31 12.15 7.21
CA PHE A 32 -31.03 11.44 7.26
C PHE A 32 -30.59 10.90 5.90
N PRO A 33 -29.26 10.83 5.64
CA PRO A 33 -28.76 10.17 4.46
C PRO A 33 -28.92 8.64 4.58
N VAL A 34 -29.21 8.00 3.46
CA VAL A 34 -29.27 6.54 3.29
C VAL A 34 -28.22 6.16 2.26
N VAL A 35 -27.49 5.08 2.55
CA VAL A 35 -26.41 4.54 1.72
C VAL A 35 -26.93 3.40 0.86
N ASP A 36 -26.53 3.39 -0.41
CA ASP A 36 -26.85 2.32 -1.35
C ASP A 36 -25.63 1.42 -1.65
N GLU A 37 -25.85 0.43 -2.51
CA GLU A 37 -24.87 -0.59 -2.91
C GLU A 37 -23.70 -0.05 -3.77
N ARG A 38 -23.79 1.17 -4.30
CA ARG A 38 -22.70 1.82 -5.06
C ARG A 38 -21.61 2.37 -4.14
N CYS A 39 -21.81 2.32 -2.83
CA CYS A 39 -20.83 2.78 -1.85
C CYS A 39 -19.58 1.88 -1.88
N ILE A 40 -18.47 2.43 -2.37
CA ILE A 40 -17.17 1.74 -2.37
C ILE A 40 -16.32 1.98 -1.12
N LEU A 41 -16.91 2.59 -0.08
CA LEU A 41 -16.24 2.89 1.20
C LEU A 41 -14.98 3.78 1.06
N CYS A 42 -14.99 4.73 0.11
CA CYS A 42 -13.86 5.62 -0.16
C CYS A 42 -13.59 6.66 0.95
N GLY A 43 -14.58 6.97 1.79
CA GLY A 43 -14.42 7.87 2.94
C GLY A 43 -14.72 9.34 2.70
N ALA A 44 -14.96 9.79 1.46
CA ALA A 44 -15.21 11.21 1.15
C ALA A 44 -16.36 11.84 1.98
N CYS A 45 -17.42 11.06 2.26
CA CYS A 45 -18.55 11.50 3.08
C CYS A 45 -18.19 11.76 4.56
N ILE A 46 -17.14 11.13 5.08
CA ILE A 46 -16.62 11.34 6.43
C ILE A 46 -15.91 12.69 6.50
N ASP A 47 -15.06 12.97 5.51
CA ASP A 47 -14.24 14.19 5.46
C ASP A 47 -15.08 15.47 5.36
N VAL A 48 -16.20 15.41 4.64
CA VAL A 48 -17.11 16.56 4.47
C VAL A 48 -18.13 16.72 5.60
N CYS A 49 -18.21 15.78 6.54
CA CYS A 49 -19.22 15.83 7.60
C CYS A 49 -18.80 16.85 8.69
N PRO A 50 -19.51 17.98 8.86
CA PRO A 50 -19.11 19.01 9.82
C PRO A 50 -19.26 18.59 11.28
N VAL A 51 -20.02 17.52 11.54
CA VAL A 51 -20.37 17.01 12.88
C VAL A 51 -19.83 15.60 13.13
N ALA A 52 -18.95 15.10 12.24
CA ALA A 52 -18.33 13.78 12.34
C ALA A 52 -19.32 12.61 12.58
N ALA A 53 -20.51 12.69 11.99
CA ALA A 53 -21.58 11.70 12.18
C ALA A 53 -21.40 10.41 11.35
N LEU A 54 -20.39 10.32 10.49
CA LEU A 54 -20.16 9.16 9.62
C LEU A 54 -18.87 8.43 9.96
N SER A 55 -18.88 7.10 9.92
CA SER A 55 -17.70 6.28 10.14
C SER A 55 -17.72 4.99 9.32
N ILE A 56 -16.54 4.49 8.96
CA ILE A 56 -16.35 3.16 8.36
C ILE A 56 -15.55 2.34 9.37
N PRO A 57 -16.20 1.59 10.27
CA PRO A 57 -15.48 0.74 11.22
C PRO A 57 -14.70 -0.31 10.43
N ARG A 58 -13.38 -0.12 10.39
CA ARG A 58 -12.46 -1.14 9.92
C ARG A 58 -12.17 -2.02 11.13
N GLU A 59 -12.52 -3.29 11.06
CA GLU A 59 -11.89 -4.26 11.94
C GLU A 59 -10.40 -4.23 11.60
N LYS A 60 -9.59 -3.67 12.51
CA LYS A 60 -8.15 -3.85 12.42
C LYS A 60 -7.93 -5.36 12.54
N GLY A 61 -7.37 -5.98 11.50
CA GLY A 61 -6.92 -7.37 11.60
C GLY A 61 -6.11 -7.52 12.88
N LYS A 62 -6.42 -8.54 13.68
CA LYS A 62 -5.75 -8.85 14.96
C LYS A 62 -4.31 -9.35 14.79
N GLU A 63 -3.68 -9.06 13.66
CA GLU A 63 -2.33 -9.49 13.40
C GLU A 63 -1.37 -8.47 13.99
N ASP A 64 -0.49 -8.97 14.85
CA ASP A 64 0.60 -8.17 15.40
C ASP A 64 1.63 -7.93 14.30
N LEU A 65 1.49 -6.82 13.59
CA LEU A 65 2.40 -6.45 12.50
C LEU A 65 3.81 -6.09 13.02
N SER A 66 4.01 -5.94 14.33
CA SER A 66 5.32 -5.62 14.91
C SER A 66 6.35 -6.75 14.73
N VAL A 67 5.89 -7.96 14.41
CA VAL A 67 6.76 -9.11 14.10
C VAL A 67 7.48 -8.97 12.75
N TYR A 68 6.96 -8.16 11.83
CA TYR A 68 7.58 -7.94 10.53
C TYR A 68 8.65 -6.86 10.63
N ARG A 69 9.86 -7.18 10.17
CA ARG A 69 10.99 -6.25 10.17
C ARG A 69 11.93 -6.56 9.00
N GLY A 70 12.55 -5.52 8.45
CA GLY A 70 13.54 -5.63 7.37
C GLY A 70 13.40 -4.48 6.37
N ILE A 71 14.45 -4.24 5.59
CA ILE A 71 14.44 -3.29 4.48
C ILE A 71 14.53 -4.08 3.19
N TRP A 72 13.60 -3.83 2.28
CA TRP A 72 13.60 -4.46 0.96
C TRP A 72 14.00 -3.46 -0.11
N VAL A 73 14.95 -3.83 -0.96
CA VAL A 73 15.40 -3.04 -2.10
C VAL A 73 15.08 -3.81 -3.37
N TYR A 74 14.28 -3.21 -4.25
CA TYR A 74 14.05 -3.77 -5.57
C TYR A 74 15.27 -3.50 -6.46
N ALA A 75 15.91 -4.58 -6.91
CA ALA A 75 17.06 -4.54 -7.78
C ALA A 75 16.61 -4.47 -9.24
N GLN A 76 16.58 -3.26 -9.79
CA GLN A 76 16.08 -3.03 -11.14
C GLN A 76 17.09 -3.50 -12.17
N LYS A 77 16.66 -4.40 -13.06
CA LYS A 77 17.39 -4.72 -14.29
C LYS A 77 17.13 -3.65 -15.36
N THR A 78 18.20 -3.16 -15.98
CA THR A 78 18.13 -2.26 -17.14
C THR A 78 19.15 -2.68 -18.19
N GLY A 79 18.71 -2.93 -19.42
CA GLY A 79 19.60 -3.46 -20.46
C GLY A 79 20.19 -4.82 -20.06
N GLY A 80 21.52 -4.93 -20.12
CA GLY A 80 22.29 -6.14 -19.82
C GLY A 80 22.74 -6.30 -18.36
N GLY A 81 22.37 -5.40 -17.45
CA GLY A 81 22.83 -5.41 -16.05
C GLY A 81 21.85 -4.79 -15.07
N LEU A 82 22.28 -4.67 -13.82
CA LEU A 82 21.54 -3.94 -12.79
C LEU A 82 21.74 -2.43 -12.95
N HIS A 83 20.67 -1.67 -12.74
CA HIS A 83 20.75 -0.21 -12.72
C HIS A 83 21.53 0.26 -11.49
N SER A 84 22.35 1.31 -11.63
CA SER A 84 23.23 1.81 -10.57
C SER A 84 22.49 2.19 -9.29
N SER A 85 21.25 2.67 -9.43
CA SER A 85 20.37 2.97 -8.29
C SER A 85 20.17 1.77 -7.36
N SER A 86 20.22 0.54 -7.87
CA SER A 86 20.11 -0.67 -7.03
C SER A 86 21.24 -0.73 -5.99
N PHE A 87 22.46 -0.38 -6.40
CA PHE A 87 23.63 -0.38 -5.52
C PHE A 87 23.63 0.80 -4.56
N GLU A 88 23.25 2.00 -5.03
CA GLU A 88 23.10 3.18 -4.18
C GLU A 88 22.05 2.97 -3.09
N LEU A 89 20.90 2.38 -3.46
CA LEU A 89 19.83 2.03 -2.53
C LEU A 89 20.25 0.94 -1.55
N LEU A 90 20.97 -0.10 -2.00
CA LEU A 90 21.51 -1.11 -1.09
C LEU A 90 22.50 -0.52 -0.08
N GLY A 91 23.37 0.40 -0.52
CA GLY A 91 24.28 1.12 0.37
C GLY A 91 23.53 1.90 1.45
N LYS A 92 22.51 2.68 1.07
CA LYS A 92 21.68 3.43 2.04
C LYS A 92 20.79 2.54 2.89
N ALA A 93 20.25 1.46 2.34
CA ALA A 93 19.54 0.46 3.10
C ALA A 93 20.42 -0.17 4.16
N ARG A 94 21.71 -0.44 3.86
CA ARG A 94 22.65 -0.98 4.84
C ARG A 94 22.98 -0.01 5.96
N GLU A 95 23.16 1.28 5.66
CA GLU A 95 23.31 2.33 6.68
C GLU A 95 22.08 2.36 7.60
N LEU A 96 20.88 2.36 7.01
CA LEU A 96 19.62 2.39 7.76
C LEU A 96 19.39 1.12 8.59
N ALA A 97 19.74 -0.04 8.04
CA ALA A 97 19.62 -1.34 8.69
C ALA A 97 20.44 -1.43 9.98
N LYS A 98 21.63 -0.81 10.01
CA LYS A 98 22.45 -0.72 11.22
C LYS A 98 21.77 0.09 12.33
N ILE A 99 21.05 1.14 11.97
CA ILE A 99 20.29 1.96 12.93
C ILE A 99 19.07 1.21 13.45
N LEU A 100 18.36 0.51 12.56
CA LEU A 100 17.12 -0.21 12.88
C LEU A 100 17.33 -1.61 13.46
N GLY A 101 18.55 -2.15 13.40
CA GLY A 101 18.86 -3.51 13.84
C GLY A 101 18.10 -4.57 13.03
N CYS A 102 18.07 -4.43 11.70
CA CYS A 102 17.35 -5.35 10.81
C CYS A 102 18.19 -5.82 9.61
N GLU A 103 17.67 -6.80 8.87
CA GLU A 103 18.28 -7.28 7.64
C GLU A 103 17.90 -6.41 6.43
N VAL A 104 18.79 -6.39 5.43
CA VAL A 104 18.51 -5.85 4.09
C VAL A 104 18.30 -7.02 3.13
N SER A 105 17.15 -7.05 2.49
CA SER A 105 16.85 -8.01 1.41
C SER A 105 16.81 -7.29 0.06
N ALA A 106 17.47 -7.84 -0.95
CA ALA A 106 17.27 -7.43 -2.32
C ALA A 106 16.19 -8.30 -2.98
N VAL A 107 15.39 -7.71 -3.87
CA VAL A 107 14.40 -8.43 -4.68
C VAL A 107 14.80 -8.29 -6.14
N LEU A 108 15.14 -9.41 -6.78
CA LEU A 108 15.59 -9.49 -8.16
C LEU A 108 14.57 -10.28 -8.98
N LEU A 109 13.96 -9.62 -9.95
CA LEU A 109 12.95 -10.18 -10.84
C LEU A 109 13.45 -10.05 -12.28
N GLY A 110 13.39 -11.13 -13.06
CA GLY A 110 13.79 -11.08 -14.48
C GLY A 110 13.80 -12.45 -15.17
N ASP A 111 14.34 -12.49 -16.39
CA ASP A 111 14.64 -13.73 -17.13
C ASP A 111 16.15 -13.90 -17.23
N LYS A 112 16.67 -15.04 -16.78
CA LYS A 112 18.09 -15.40 -16.72
C LYS A 112 18.90 -14.33 -16.00
N VAL A 113 18.56 -14.09 -14.74
CA VAL A 113 19.15 -13.03 -13.90
C VAL A 113 19.84 -13.56 -12.65
N ASP A 114 19.80 -14.87 -12.42
CA ASP A 114 20.46 -15.55 -11.29
C ASP A 114 21.92 -15.14 -11.10
N TYR A 115 22.67 -14.96 -12.19
CA TYR A 115 24.08 -14.55 -12.16
C TYR A 115 24.32 -13.18 -11.53
N MET A 116 23.32 -12.30 -11.49
CA MET A 116 23.42 -10.96 -10.90
C MET A 116 23.28 -10.97 -9.37
N ALA A 117 22.81 -12.06 -8.76
CA ALA A 117 22.58 -12.12 -7.32
C ALA A 117 23.86 -11.88 -6.50
N GLY A 118 25.01 -12.33 -7.01
CA GLY A 118 26.32 -12.12 -6.36
C GLY A 118 26.65 -10.64 -6.16
N GLU A 119 26.33 -9.78 -7.14
CA GLU A 119 26.57 -8.34 -7.04
C GLU A 119 25.74 -7.69 -5.94
N LEU A 120 24.49 -8.15 -5.75
CA LEU A 120 23.60 -7.63 -4.71
C LEU A 120 24.11 -7.95 -3.30
N PHE A 121 24.61 -9.17 -3.08
CA PHE A 121 25.26 -9.54 -1.83
C PHE A 121 26.52 -8.68 -1.59
N ALA A 122 27.36 -8.50 -2.61
CA ALA A 122 28.58 -7.70 -2.51
C ALA A 122 28.32 -6.22 -2.14
N HIS A 123 27.15 -5.69 -2.51
CA HIS A 123 26.76 -4.31 -2.22
C HIS A 123 25.87 -4.14 -0.98
N GLY A 124 25.73 -5.21 -0.18
CA GLY A 124 25.16 -5.10 1.15
C GLY A 124 23.75 -5.64 1.32
N ALA A 125 23.27 -6.53 0.44
CA ALA A 125 22.14 -7.39 0.77
C ALA A 125 22.57 -8.53 1.72
N ASP A 126 21.77 -8.83 2.74
CA ASP A 126 21.90 -10.04 3.57
C ASP A 126 21.21 -11.24 2.90
N ARG A 127 20.15 -10.96 2.14
CA ARG A 127 19.32 -11.93 1.44
C ARG A 127 18.98 -11.42 0.04
N VAL A 128 18.87 -12.33 -0.93
CA VAL A 128 18.33 -12.03 -2.25
C VAL A 128 17.12 -12.92 -2.49
N TYR A 129 15.96 -12.31 -2.72
CA TYR A 129 14.78 -12.98 -3.26
C TYR A 129 14.84 -12.92 -4.78
N LEU A 130 14.92 -14.09 -5.41
CA LEU A 130 15.06 -14.23 -6.86
C LEU A 130 13.78 -14.82 -7.45
N ALA A 131 13.21 -14.14 -8.44
CA ALA A 131 12.25 -14.73 -9.35
C ALA A 131 12.83 -14.67 -10.77
N ASP A 132 13.21 -15.84 -11.28
CA ASP A 132 13.77 -16.00 -12.62
C ASP A 132 12.75 -16.73 -13.51
N HIS A 133 12.10 -16.00 -14.41
CA HIS A 133 11.05 -16.53 -15.27
C HIS A 133 10.98 -15.77 -16.61
N PRO A 134 10.74 -16.45 -17.75
CA PRO A 134 10.66 -15.81 -19.06
C PRO A 134 9.61 -14.71 -19.19
N GLU A 135 8.51 -14.78 -18.42
CA GLU A 135 7.48 -13.72 -18.42
C GLU A 135 7.98 -12.39 -17.84
N LEU A 136 9.06 -12.43 -17.05
CA LEU A 136 9.69 -11.28 -16.44
C LEU A 136 10.82 -10.69 -17.31
N ALA A 137 10.95 -11.13 -18.58
CA ALA A 137 11.99 -10.64 -19.49
C ALA A 137 11.89 -9.12 -19.77
N THR A 138 10.69 -8.56 -19.68
CA THR A 138 10.42 -7.13 -19.87
C THR A 138 9.70 -6.55 -18.67
N ALA A 139 9.96 -5.29 -18.33
CA ALA A 139 9.20 -4.59 -17.30
C ALA A 139 7.72 -4.45 -17.72
N ARG A 140 6.80 -4.80 -16.82
CA ARG A 140 5.35 -4.75 -17.01
C ARG A 140 4.67 -4.32 -15.71
N THR A 141 3.48 -3.75 -15.83
CA THR A 141 2.63 -3.35 -14.69
C THR A 141 1.59 -4.41 -14.32
N GLU A 142 1.39 -5.40 -15.20
CA GLU A 142 0.45 -6.50 -15.10
C GLU A 142 1.14 -7.87 -15.08
#